data_AF-W4LBE7-F1
#
_entry.id   AF-W4LBE7-F1
#
_cell.length_a   1.000
_cell.length_b   1.000
_cell.length_c   1.000
_cell.angle_alpha   90.00
_cell.angle_beta   90.00
_cell.angle_gamma   90.00
#
_symmetry.space_group_name_H-M   'P 1'
#
loop_
_entity.id
_entity.type
_entity.pdbx_description
1 polymer ?
#
loop_
_entity_poly.entity_id
_entity_poly.type
_entity_poly.pdbx_seq_one_letter_code
_entity_poly.pdbx_strand_id
1 'polypeptide(L)'
;MNEPAHAVFPFILPHGLVDPDGTVHREGSMRLATALDEIAPMKDPRVQGNPGYLVIIMLSRVITGLGSLEFITPKAVENLYAGDLAYLQDFYIRINRNGHSRLHVACPHCDGEFEVETASLGEV
;
A
#
# COMPACT_ATOMS: atom_id res chain seq x y z
N MET A 1 27.99 -5.43 5.83
CA MET A 1 27.11 -5.19 4.66
C MET A 1 25.77 -4.76 5.24
N ASN A 2 25.44 -3.48 5.22
CA ASN A 2 24.17 -2.99 5.77
C ASN A 2 23.17 -2.94 4.62
N GLU A 3 22.36 -3.98 4.46
CA GLU A 3 21.22 -3.96 3.53
C GLU A 3 20.22 -2.88 4.00
N PRO A 4 19.75 -1.96 3.13
CA PRO A 4 18.68 -1.05 3.53
C PRO A 4 17.35 -1.82 3.46
N ALA A 5 17.08 -2.65 4.47
CA ALA A 5 15.90 -3.52 4.52
C ALA A 5 14.56 -2.79 4.82
N HIS A 6 14.52 -1.46 4.80
CA HIS A 6 13.34 -0.70 5.26
C HIS A 6 13.07 0.57 4.45
N ALA A 7 13.13 0.51 3.12
CA ALA A 7 12.58 1.59 2.30
C ALA A 7 11.06 1.66 2.52
N VAL A 8 10.59 2.81 3.02
CA VAL A 8 9.18 3.10 3.32
C VAL A 8 8.70 4.21 2.39
N PHE A 9 7.53 4.00 1.81
CA PHE A 9 6.92 4.90 0.84
C PHE A 9 5.60 5.43 1.38
N PRO A 10 5.41 6.77 1.41
CA PRO A 10 4.15 7.35 1.83
C PRO A 10 3.07 7.16 0.76
N PHE A 11 1.82 7.04 1.20
CA PHE A 11 0.63 7.02 0.35
C PHE A 11 -0.53 7.77 1.02
N ILE A 12 -1.54 8.12 0.23
CA ILE A 12 -2.78 8.72 0.73
C ILE A 12 -3.95 7.95 0.13
N LEU A 13 -4.81 7.38 0.98
CA LEU A 13 -6.01 6.70 0.53
C LEU A 13 -7.00 7.69 -0.11
N PRO A 14 -7.60 7.33 -1.26
CA PRO A 14 -8.65 8.13 -1.88
C PRO A 14 -9.82 8.47 -0.94
N HIS A 15 -10.34 7.49 -0.19
CA HIS A 15 -11.48 7.70 0.73
C HIS A 15 -11.06 7.65 2.19
N GLY A 16 -10.24 6.67 2.57
CA GLY A 16 -9.75 6.46 3.93
C GLY A 16 -10.39 5.26 4.63
N LEU A 17 -9.68 4.74 5.62
CA LEU A 17 -10.20 3.74 6.55
C LEU A 17 -10.96 4.45 7.67
N VAL A 18 -12.23 4.09 7.89
CA VAL A 18 -13.01 4.59 9.02
C VAL A 18 -12.88 3.62 10.19
N ASP A 19 -12.41 4.10 11.34
CA ASP A 19 -12.33 3.30 12.54
C ASP A 19 -13.68 3.24 13.31
N PRO A 20 -13.81 2.40 14.36
CA PRO A 20 -15.05 2.29 15.12
C PRO A 20 -15.51 3.60 15.80
N ASP A 21 -14.60 4.52 16.06
CA ASP A 21 -14.89 5.82 16.68
C ASP A 21 -15.28 6.88 15.64
N GLY A 22 -15.27 6.52 14.35
CA GLY A 22 -15.62 7.39 13.22
C GLY A 22 -14.45 8.23 12.72
N THR A 23 -13.24 8.00 13.19
CA THR A 23 -12.04 8.69 12.69
C THR A 23 -11.67 8.14 11.32
N VAL A 24 -11.34 9.03 10.38
CA VAL A 24 -10.95 8.67 9.02
C VAL A 24 -9.42 8.73 8.89
N HIS A 25 -8.80 7.59 8.63
CA HIS A 25 -7.35 7.46 8.45
C HIS A 25 -7.02 7.36 6.95
N ARG A 26 -6.28 8.34 6.42
CA ARG A 26 -5.95 8.42 4.98
C ARG A 26 -4.46 8.36 4.69
N GLU A 27 -3.67 9.07 5.48
CA GLU A 27 -2.23 9.14 5.31
C GLU A 27 -1.60 7.87 5.85
N GLY A 28 -0.81 7.19 5.04
CA GLY A 28 -0.18 5.95 5.43
C GLY A 28 1.19 5.76 4.82
N SER A 29 1.82 4.66 5.19
CA SER A 29 3.13 4.28 4.69
C SER A 29 3.21 2.79 4.45
N MET A 30 3.95 2.38 3.42
CA MET A 30 4.16 0.98 3.07
C MET A 30 5.64 0.73 2.84
N ARG A 31 6.16 -0.37 3.39
CA ARG A 31 7.52 -0.83 3.10
C ARG A 31 7.55 -1.75 1.89
N LEU A 32 8.75 -1.94 1.31
CA LEU A 32 8.96 -3.04 0.38
C LEU A 32 8.61 -4.39 1.03
N ALA A 33 8.00 -5.25 0.23
CA ALA A 33 7.71 -6.61 0.59
C ALA A 33 8.98 -7.46 0.55
N THR A 34 9.11 -8.35 1.51
CA THR A 34 10.12 -9.40 1.45
C THR A 34 9.54 -10.63 0.76
N ALA A 35 10.41 -11.52 0.25
CA ALA A 35 9.95 -12.82 -0.24
C ALA A 35 9.15 -13.61 0.84
N LEU A 36 9.45 -13.39 2.12
CA LEU A 36 8.70 -13.99 3.22
C LEU A 36 7.25 -13.48 3.29
N ASP A 37 7.01 -12.20 2.99
CA ASP A 37 5.67 -11.62 2.98
C ASP A 37 4.77 -12.20 1.87
N GLU A 38 5.37 -12.68 0.78
CA GLU A 38 4.68 -13.32 -0.35
C GLU A 38 4.32 -14.79 -0.05
N ILE A 39 5.23 -15.53 0.58
CA ILE A 39 5.06 -16.99 0.76
C ILE A 39 4.38 -17.37 2.08
N ALA A 40 4.59 -16.60 3.16
CA ALA A 40 4.05 -16.93 4.48
C ALA A 40 2.51 -16.97 4.49
N PRO A 41 1.78 -16.04 3.83
CA PRO A 41 0.32 -16.05 3.82
C PRO A 41 -0.33 -17.27 3.18
N MET A 42 0.39 -18.01 2.31
CA MET A 42 -0.13 -19.20 1.62
C MET A 42 -0.52 -20.34 2.58
N LYS A 43 -0.01 -20.30 3.82
CA LYS A 43 -0.36 -21.25 4.88
C LYS A 43 -1.58 -20.83 5.70
N ASP A 44 -2.09 -19.60 5.52
CA ASP A 44 -3.28 -19.14 6.25
C ASP A 44 -4.53 -19.89 5.74
N PRO A 45 -5.34 -20.50 6.62
CA PRO A 45 -6.53 -21.25 6.22
C PRO A 45 -7.52 -20.42 5.40
N ARG A 46 -7.59 -19.10 5.62
CA ARG A 46 -8.45 -18.20 4.85
C ARG A 46 -7.99 -18.07 3.40
N VAL A 47 -6.68 -18.06 3.16
CA VAL A 47 -6.09 -18.04 1.81
C VAL A 47 -6.29 -19.39 1.12
N GLN A 48 -6.14 -20.49 1.86
CA GLN A 48 -6.39 -21.83 1.30
C GLN A 48 -7.85 -22.03 0.90
N GLY A 49 -8.81 -21.50 1.68
CA GLY A 49 -10.23 -21.54 1.36
C GLY A 49 -10.66 -20.50 0.32
N ASN A 50 -9.96 -19.36 0.25
CA ASN A 50 -10.22 -18.29 -0.70
C ASN A 50 -8.90 -17.61 -1.10
N PRO A 51 -8.33 -17.96 -2.28
CA PRO A 51 -7.09 -17.36 -2.76
C PRO A 51 -7.12 -15.84 -2.87
N GLY A 52 -8.31 -15.24 -3.06
CA GLY A 52 -8.49 -13.79 -3.07
C GLY A 52 -8.15 -13.11 -1.74
N TYR A 53 -8.12 -13.86 -0.63
CA TYR A 53 -7.76 -13.33 0.69
C TYR A 53 -6.25 -13.08 0.85
N LEU A 54 -5.42 -13.56 -0.09
CA LEU A 54 -3.97 -13.36 -0.08
C LEU A 54 -3.62 -11.86 -0.03
N VAL A 55 -4.27 -11.04 -0.87
CA VAL A 55 -4.01 -9.59 -0.93
C VAL A 55 -4.27 -8.90 0.40
N ILE A 56 -5.29 -9.33 1.14
CA ILE A 56 -5.65 -8.77 2.44
C ILE A 56 -4.53 -9.00 3.45
N ILE A 57 -4.00 -10.23 3.52
CA ILE A 57 -2.93 -10.58 4.45
C ILE A 57 -1.61 -9.92 4.03
N MET A 58 -1.30 -9.88 2.74
CA MET A 58 -0.07 -9.24 2.28
C MET A 58 -0.07 -7.75 2.63
N LEU A 59 -1.13 -7.02 2.28
CA LEU A 59 -1.25 -5.60 2.57
C LEU A 59 -1.16 -5.31 4.07
N SER A 60 -1.80 -6.11 4.92
CA SER A 60 -1.73 -5.91 6.38
C SER A 60 -0.31 -6.08 6.96
N ARG A 61 0.59 -6.80 6.25
CA ARG A 61 1.97 -7.03 6.69
C ARG A 61 2.97 -5.97 6.23
N VAL A 62 2.66 -5.29 5.13
CA VAL A 62 3.59 -4.34 4.49
C VAL A 62 3.21 -2.88 4.72
N ILE A 63 1.94 -2.59 5.08
CA ILE A 63 1.56 -1.26 5.54
C ILE A 63 2.16 -1.06 6.94
N THR A 64 3.02 -0.05 7.06
CA THR A 64 3.76 0.28 8.29
C THR A 64 3.05 1.30 9.17
N GLY A 65 2.02 1.96 8.65
CA GLY A 65 1.15 2.84 9.41
C GLY A 65 0.02 3.42 8.57
N LEU A 66 -1.10 3.76 9.20
CA LEU A 66 -2.24 4.43 8.58
C LEU A 66 -2.93 5.36 9.60
N GLY A 67 -2.76 6.66 9.45
CA GLY A 67 -3.20 7.65 10.43
C GLY A 67 -2.59 7.38 11.80
N SER A 68 -3.43 7.20 12.82
CA SER A 68 -2.98 6.84 14.17
C SER A 68 -2.81 5.33 14.39
N LEU A 69 -3.03 4.50 13.37
CA LEU A 69 -2.90 3.05 13.47
C LEU A 69 -1.46 2.63 13.17
N GLU A 70 -0.74 2.19 14.20
CA GLU A 70 0.63 1.66 14.08
C GLU A 70 0.66 0.21 13.58
N PHE A 71 -0.42 -0.55 13.80
CA PHE A 71 -0.52 -1.96 13.40
C PHE A 71 -1.75 -2.19 12.54
N ILE A 72 -1.53 -2.60 11.30
CA ILE A 72 -2.62 -2.90 10.37
C ILE A 72 -2.97 -4.38 10.47
N THR A 73 -4.19 -4.67 10.92
CA THR A 73 -4.71 -6.03 10.97
C THR A 73 -5.37 -6.40 9.63
N PRO A 74 -5.48 -7.69 9.28
CA PRO A 74 -6.30 -8.12 8.13
C PRO A 74 -7.72 -7.56 8.21
N LYS A 75 -8.28 -7.45 9.42
CA LYS A 75 -9.62 -6.90 9.64
C LYS A 75 -9.73 -5.41 9.28
N ALA A 76 -8.67 -4.63 9.51
CA ALA A 76 -8.62 -3.24 9.07
C ALA A 76 -8.65 -3.15 7.54
N VAL A 77 -7.88 -3.99 6.86
CA VAL A 77 -7.83 -4.03 5.38
C VAL A 77 -9.17 -4.50 4.79
N GLU A 78 -9.86 -5.45 5.43
CA GLU A 78 -11.23 -5.86 5.04
C GLU A 78 -12.25 -4.72 5.08
N ASN A 79 -12.04 -3.73 5.97
CA ASN A 79 -12.96 -2.61 6.16
C ASN A 79 -12.66 -1.41 5.25
N LEU A 80 -11.68 -1.52 4.36
CA LEU A 80 -11.42 -0.50 3.36
C LEU A 80 -12.54 -0.45 2.32
N TYR A 81 -12.78 0.75 1.77
CA TYR A 81 -13.54 0.87 0.54
C TYR A 81 -12.84 0.08 -0.58
N ALA A 82 -13.62 -0.53 -1.48
CA ALA A 82 -13.07 -1.30 -2.60
C ALA A 82 -12.09 -0.48 -3.45
N GLY A 83 -12.34 0.82 -3.63
CA GLY A 83 -11.44 1.72 -4.35
C GLY A 83 -10.10 1.94 -3.63
N ASP A 84 -10.10 1.97 -2.30
CA ASP A 84 -8.87 2.11 -1.50
C ASP A 84 -8.06 0.81 -1.48
N LEU A 85 -8.74 -0.35 -1.45
CA LEU A 85 -8.08 -1.64 -1.61
C LEU A 85 -7.38 -1.75 -2.98
N ALA A 86 -8.07 -1.36 -4.06
CA ALA A 86 -7.50 -1.34 -5.40
C ALA A 86 -6.29 -0.39 -5.49
N TYR A 87 -6.43 0.82 -4.94
CA TYR A 87 -5.32 1.78 -4.86
C TYR A 87 -4.09 1.21 -4.16
N LEU A 88 -4.28 0.54 -3.01
CA LEU A 88 -3.17 -0.06 -2.26
C LEU A 88 -2.53 -1.24 -3.01
N GLN A 89 -3.32 -2.03 -3.73
CA GLN A 89 -2.80 -3.11 -4.56
C GLN A 89 -1.93 -2.57 -5.71
N ASP A 90 -2.36 -1.50 -6.36
CA ASP A 90 -1.57 -0.84 -7.42
C ASP A 90 -0.31 -0.19 -6.86
N PHE A 91 -0.42 0.46 -5.68
CA PHE A 91 0.73 1.04 -4.98
C PHE A 91 1.77 -0.02 -4.61
N TYR A 92 1.31 -1.16 -4.07
CA TYR A 92 2.15 -2.31 -3.74
C TYR A 92 2.95 -2.80 -4.96
N ILE A 93 2.26 -3.01 -6.09
CA ILE A 93 2.90 -3.46 -7.33
C ILE A 93 3.94 -2.44 -7.79
N ARG A 94 3.62 -1.14 -7.73
CA ARG A 94 4.51 -0.06 -8.17
C ARG A 94 5.80 -0.02 -7.37
N ILE A 95 5.72 0.03 -6.04
CA ILE A 95 6.92 0.16 -5.20
C ILE A 95 7.79 -1.10 -5.24
N ASN A 96 7.19 -2.29 -5.34
CA ASN A 96 7.93 -3.56 -5.34
C ASN A 96 8.53 -3.91 -6.71
N ARG A 97 8.00 -3.35 -7.81
CA ARG A 97 8.61 -3.50 -9.14
C ARG A 97 9.72 -2.48 -9.39
N ASN A 98 9.49 -1.23 -9.02
CA ASN A 98 10.34 -0.12 -9.45
C ASN A 98 11.29 0.38 -8.35
N GLY A 99 11.07 -0.02 -7.09
CA GLY A 99 11.83 0.49 -5.95
C GLY A 99 11.52 1.96 -5.60
N HIS A 100 10.50 2.55 -6.23
CA HIS A 100 10.02 3.91 -5.99
C HIS A 100 8.52 4.03 -6.25
N SER A 101 7.89 5.08 -5.69
CA SER A 101 6.45 5.35 -5.87
C SER A 101 6.13 6.21 -7.11
N ARG A 102 7.13 6.60 -7.91
CA ARG A 102 6.94 7.46 -9.10
C ARG A 102 6.05 6.83 -10.16
N LEU A 103 5.19 7.65 -10.76
CA LEU A 103 4.38 7.30 -11.92
C LEU A 103 5.08 7.75 -13.20
N HIS A 104 5.19 6.85 -14.19
CA HIS A 104 5.46 7.26 -15.56
C HIS A 104 4.17 7.81 -16.16
N VAL A 105 4.23 9.04 -16.65
CA VAL A 105 3.11 9.71 -17.32
C VAL A 105 3.56 10.24 -18.68
N ALA A 106 2.70 10.07 -19.67
CA ALA A 106 2.87 10.67 -20.99
C ALA A 106 2.00 11.93 -21.08
N CYS A 107 2.58 13.03 -21.55
CA CYS A 107 1.85 14.27 -21.80
C CYS A 107 0.95 14.10 -23.03
N PRO A 108 -0.38 14.25 -22.93
CA PRO A 108 -1.29 14.08 -24.06
C PRO A 108 -1.14 15.16 -25.14
N HIS A 109 -0.41 16.25 -24.86
CA HIS A 109 -0.24 17.38 -25.78
C HIS A 109 1.03 17.30 -26.63
N CYS A 110 2.10 16.67 -26.12
CA CYS A 110 3.40 16.64 -26.81
C CYS A 110 4.05 15.26 -26.85
N ASP A 111 3.41 14.24 -26.27
CA ASP A 111 3.92 12.87 -26.14
C ASP A 111 5.23 12.77 -25.34
N GLY A 112 5.60 13.83 -24.62
CA GLY A 112 6.74 13.81 -23.70
C GLY A 112 6.45 12.94 -22.48
N GLU A 113 7.39 12.03 -22.16
CA GLU A 113 7.33 11.17 -20.98
C GLU A 113 8.06 11.81 -19.80
N PHE A 114 7.46 11.74 -18.60
CA PHE A 114 8.08 12.22 -17.37
C PHE A 114 7.69 11.36 -16.16
N GLU A 115 8.53 11.36 -15.12
CA GLU A 115 8.26 10.69 -13.85
C GLU A 115 7.70 11.69 -12.83
N VAL A 116 6.59 11.33 -12.19
CA VAL A 116 5.96 12.15 -11.13
C VAL A 116 6.00 11.39 -9.81
N GLU A 117 6.55 12.00 -8.76
CA GLU A 117 6.42 11.49 -7.40
C GLU A 117 5.00 11.70 -6.88
N THR A 118 4.28 10.61 -6.59
CA THR A 118 2.93 10.70 -6.02
C THR A 118 3.01 10.83 -4.50
N ALA A 119 3.52 11.95 -4.00
CA ALA A 119 3.42 12.36 -2.61
C ALA A 119 3.63 13.88 -2.51
N SER A 120 2.54 14.64 -2.44
CA SER A 120 2.59 16.05 -2.07
C SER A 120 2.20 16.18 -0.60
N LEU A 121 3.20 16.16 0.28
CA LEU A 121 3.13 16.94 1.51
C LEU A 121 3.41 18.38 1.08
N GLY A 122 2.44 19.26 1.28
CA GLY A 122 2.56 20.66 0.86
C GLY A 122 3.83 21.31 1.41
N GLU A 123 4.55 22.02 0.56
CA GLU A 123 5.32 23.17 1.03
C GLU A 123 4.30 24.26 1.37
N VAL A 124 4.26 24.62 2.65
CA VAL A 124 3.50 25.77 3.19
C VAL A 124 4.11 27.09 2.76
#